data_AF-A0A0N8PPF9-F1
#
_entry.id   AF-A0A0N8PPF9-F1
#
_cell.length_a   1.000
_cell.length_b   1.000
_cell.length_c   1.000
_cell.angle_alpha   90.00
_cell.angle_beta   90.00
_cell.angle_gamma   90.00
#
_symmetry.space_group_name_H-M   'P 1'
#
loop_
_entity.id
_entity.type
_entity.pdbx_description
1 polymer ?
#
loop_
_entity_poly.entity_id
_entity_poly.type
_entity_poly.pdbx_seq_one_letter_code
_entity_poly.pdbx_strand_id
1 'polypeptide(L)'
;DLITLIPLIIQSHGAVKYGLAEPQLDRTRFGIWGTYIPSWIRFFAAMGFFGVQTFLVTEAVMGFVLEITGRAVVLASYKSVTPALLVSLFPNLFWGTFISIIIVQTIILILAKPIRGSPSLKFLGYIMPWVSIIALTFTFIYFVSLYPAALVSALHQPYAPLSISVIPIFLIFLVSNIHATQVISWPDMMRFGKDFKHMVVGQIGLPIFYTLVVAYGAIMSAITEVLTKSATYDPSLLIIRFITVPAIAIFILIFYS
;
A
#
# COMPACT_ATOMS: atom_id res chain seq x y z
N ASP A 1 8.89 6.83 9.47
CA ASP A 1 7.96 6.18 10.42
C ASP A 1 8.11 6.63 11.86
N LEU A 2 9.30 6.63 12.47
CA LEU A 2 9.43 7.10 13.87
C LEU A 2 8.93 8.53 14.08
N ILE A 3 9.23 9.42 13.13
CA ILE A 3 8.77 10.82 13.16
C ILE A 3 7.23 10.91 13.06
N THR A 4 6.61 10.08 12.20
CA THR A 4 5.14 10.08 11.99
C THR A 4 4.40 9.31 13.08
N LEU A 5 5.05 8.40 13.79
CA LEU A 5 4.49 7.64 14.90
C LEU A 5 4.17 8.54 16.11
N ILE A 6 5.02 9.54 16.39
CA ILE A 6 4.82 10.47 17.51
C ILE A 6 3.47 11.20 17.41
N PRO A 7 3.15 11.95 16.33
CA PRO A 7 1.86 12.61 16.20
C PRO A 7 0.70 11.61 16.13
N LEU A 8 0.91 10.42 15.56
CA LEU A 8 -0.09 9.36 15.51
C LEU A 8 -0.48 8.89 16.93
N ILE A 9 0.49 8.66 17.82
CA ILE A 9 0.27 8.33 19.24
C ILE A 9 -0.46 9.47 19.97
N ILE A 10 0.01 10.71 19.80
CA ILE A 10 -0.57 11.88 20.47
C ILE A 10 -2.04 12.06 20.05
N GLN A 11 -2.31 11.98 18.76
CA GLN A 11 -3.66 12.13 18.20
C GLN A 11 -4.60 11.03 18.70
N SER A 12 -4.10 9.79 18.76
CA SER A 12 -4.86 8.62 19.23
C SER A 12 -5.31 8.71 20.68
N HIS A 13 -4.57 9.41 21.54
CA HIS A 13 -4.83 9.45 22.98
C HIS A 13 -6.24 9.96 23.30
N GLY A 14 -6.69 11.02 22.63
CA GLY A 14 -8.04 11.57 22.81
C GLY A 14 -9.13 10.56 22.42
N ALA A 15 -8.89 9.77 21.38
CA ALA A 15 -9.81 8.74 20.91
C ALA A 15 -9.97 7.61 21.93
N VAL A 16 -8.85 7.08 22.41
CA VAL A 16 -8.83 5.93 23.33
C VAL A 16 -9.37 6.31 24.70
N LYS A 17 -9.03 7.51 25.20
CA LYS A 17 -9.45 7.95 26.53
C LYS A 17 -10.93 8.32 26.60
N TYR A 18 -11.45 8.98 25.56
CA TYR A 18 -12.80 9.55 25.57
C TYR A 18 -13.79 8.81 24.65
N GLY A 19 -13.34 7.84 23.86
CA GLY A 19 -14.19 7.13 22.89
C GLY A 19 -14.70 8.03 21.75
N LEU A 20 -14.05 9.18 21.52
CA LEU A 20 -14.46 10.17 20.54
C LEU A 20 -13.83 9.90 19.17
N ALA A 21 -14.61 10.10 18.11
CA ALA A 21 -14.09 10.14 16.75
C ALA A 21 -13.41 11.48 16.45
N GLU A 22 -12.64 11.52 15.37
CA GLU A 22 -11.82 12.66 15.01
C GLU A 22 -12.63 13.96 14.82
N PRO A 23 -13.80 13.98 14.14
CA PRO A 23 -14.58 15.21 14.01
C PRO A 23 -15.02 15.79 15.37
N GLN A 24 -15.23 14.96 16.39
CA GLN A 24 -15.55 15.41 17.73
C GLN A 24 -14.33 16.01 18.43
N LEU A 25 -13.15 15.41 18.26
CA LEU A 25 -11.89 15.94 18.78
C LEU A 25 -11.50 17.25 18.10
N ASP A 26 -11.71 17.37 16.78
CA ASP A 26 -11.41 18.57 16.01
C ASP A 26 -12.22 19.79 16.46
N ARG A 27 -13.44 19.60 16.97
CA ARG A 27 -14.25 20.69 17.54
C ARG A 27 -13.58 21.36 18.74
N THR A 28 -12.75 20.63 19.48
CA THR A 28 -11.99 21.20 20.61
C THR A 28 -10.81 22.06 20.16
N ARG A 29 -10.32 21.87 18.94
CA ARG A 29 -9.12 22.54 18.40
C ARG A 29 -9.48 23.70 17.47
N PHE A 30 -10.49 23.48 16.64
CA PHE A 30 -10.90 24.42 15.60
C PHE A 30 -12.27 25.06 15.89
N GLY A 31 -12.96 24.65 16.95
CA GLY A 31 -14.33 25.07 17.23
C GLY A 31 -15.36 24.38 16.34
N ILE A 32 -16.65 24.62 16.60
CA ILE A 32 -17.78 23.94 15.93
C ILE A 32 -17.74 24.16 14.41
N TRP A 33 -17.44 25.39 13.97
CA TRP A 33 -17.38 25.77 12.56
C TRP A 33 -16.00 25.57 11.94
N GLY A 34 -14.91 25.66 12.71
CA GLY A 34 -13.57 25.44 12.14
C GLY A 34 -13.30 23.97 11.80
N THR A 35 -14.02 23.01 12.41
CA THR A 35 -13.89 21.57 12.10
C THR A 35 -14.16 21.21 10.64
N TYR A 36 -14.85 22.05 9.87
CA TYR A 36 -15.06 21.78 8.45
C TYR A 36 -13.76 21.75 7.65
N ILE A 37 -12.76 22.57 8.01
CA ILE A 37 -11.47 22.62 7.32
C ILE A 37 -10.74 21.27 7.39
N PRO A 38 -10.42 20.70 8.58
CA PRO A 38 -9.77 19.39 8.66
C PRO A 38 -10.65 18.28 8.08
N SER A 39 -11.99 18.38 8.21
CA SER A 39 -12.91 17.39 7.64
C SER A 39 -12.81 17.31 6.12
N TRP A 40 -12.74 18.45 5.42
CA TRP A 40 -12.56 18.48 3.97
C TRP A 40 -11.18 17.97 3.53
N ILE A 41 -10.12 18.35 4.23
CA ILE A 41 -8.76 17.86 3.96
C ILE A 41 -8.73 16.33 4.04
N ARG A 42 -9.33 15.76 5.09
CA ARG A 42 -9.44 14.31 5.27
C ARG A 42 -10.26 13.65 4.18
N PHE A 43 -11.36 14.26 3.74
CA PHE A 43 -12.18 13.76 2.64
C PHE A 43 -11.37 13.63 1.34
N PHE A 44 -10.66 14.68 0.93
CA PHE A 44 -9.84 14.63 -0.29
C PHE A 44 -8.67 13.66 -0.17
N ALA A 45 -8.01 13.60 0.99
CA ALA A 45 -6.95 12.63 1.23
C ALA A 45 -7.48 11.18 1.14
N ALA A 46 -8.62 10.89 1.76
CA ALA A 46 -9.25 9.58 1.72
C ALA A 46 -9.67 9.19 0.29
N MET A 47 -10.23 10.12 -0.49
CA MET A 47 -10.54 9.90 -1.90
C MET A 47 -9.29 9.59 -2.74
N GLY A 48 -8.20 10.32 -2.51
CA GLY A 48 -6.93 10.10 -3.21
C GLY A 48 -6.39 8.69 -2.96
N PHE A 49 -6.32 8.27 -1.69
CA PHE A 49 -5.88 6.91 -1.35
C PHE A 49 -6.84 5.83 -1.83
N PHE A 50 -8.15 6.07 -1.78
CA PHE A 50 -9.12 5.15 -2.36
C PHE A 50 -8.86 4.91 -3.86
N GLY A 51 -8.58 5.98 -4.61
CA GLY A 51 -8.22 5.88 -6.03
C GLY A 51 -6.95 5.08 -6.26
N VAL A 52 -5.86 5.38 -5.52
CA VAL A 52 -4.59 4.66 -5.63
C VAL A 52 -4.76 3.17 -5.31
N GLN A 53 -5.44 2.82 -4.21
CA GLN A 53 -5.64 1.42 -3.83
C GLN A 53 -6.51 0.67 -4.83
N THR A 54 -7.57 1.29 -5.34
CA THR A 54 -8.41 0.71 -6.40
C THR A 54 -7.60 0.43 -7.67
N PHE A 55 -6.67 1.32 -8.00
CA PHE A 55 -5.80 1.18 -9.15
C PHE A 55 -4.82 0.01 -9.00
N LEU A 56 -4.18 -0.13 -7.83
CA LEU A 56 -3.31 -1.28 -7.52
C LEU A 56 -4.07 -2.62 -7.57
N VAL A 57 -5.27 -2.67 -7.01
CA VAL A 57 -6.13 -3.87 -7.09
C VAL A 57 -6.50 -4.18 -8.54
N THR A 58 -6.75 -3.16 -9.36
CA THR A 58 -7.05 -3.32 -10.79
C THR A 58 -5.86 -3.95 -11.52
N GLU A 59 -4.64 -3.51 -11.25
CA GLU A 59 -3.42 -4.08 -11.85
C GLU A 59 -3.23 -5.54 -11.48
N ALA A 60 -3.46 -5.90 -10.23
CA ALA A 60 -3.34 -7.29 -9.77
C ALA A 60 -4.41 -8.20 -10.41
N VAL A 61 -5.68 -7.75 -10.47
CA VAL A 61 -6.77 -8.48 -11.13
C VAL A 61 -6.53 -8.60 -12.64
N MET A 62 -6.05 -7.54 -13.28
CA MET A 62 -5.63 -7.57 -14.68
C MET A 62 -4.54 -8.61 -14.90
N GLY A 63 -3.54 -8.64 -14.02
CA GLY A 63 -2.50 -9.67 -14.02
C GLY A 63 -3.07 -11.07 -13.99
N PHE A 64 -3.95 -11.33 -13.02
CA PHE A 64 -4.61 -12.61 -12.88
C PHE A 64 -5.40 -13.03 -14.13
N VAL A 65 -6.16 -12.11 -14.73
CA VAL A 65 -6.91 -12.36 -15.97
C VAL A 65 -5.98 -12.62 -17.16
N LEU A 66 -4.87 -11.88 -17.27
CA LEU A 66 -3.90 -12.05 -18.35
C LEU A 66 -3.15 -13.38 -18.24
N GLU A 67 -2.84 -13.85 -17.03
CA GLU A 67 -2.26 -15.17 -16.79
C GLU A 67 -3.22 -16.29 -17.20
N ILE A 68 -4.48 -16.22 -16.77
CA ILE A 68 -5.50 -17.24 -17.12
C ILE A 68 -5.77 -17.28 -18.62
N THR A 69 -5.78 -16.13 -19.29
CA THR A 69 -6.03 -16.05 -20.73
C THR A 69 -4.77 -16.35 -21.57
N GLY A 70 -3.62 -16.59 -20.95
CA GLY A 70 -2.34 -16.81 -21.62
C GLY A 70 -1.77 -15.59 -22.34
N ARG A 71 -2.30 -14.39 -22.05
CA ARG A 71 -1.91 -13.12 -22.69
C ARG A 71 -0.78 -12.40 -21.96
N ALA A 72 -0.40 -12.86 -20.77
CA ALA A 72 0.72 -12.34 -20.01
C ALA A 72 2.06 -12.39 -20.77
N VAL A 73 2.23 -13.36 -21.68
CA VAL A 73 3.43 -13.52 -22.53
C VAL A 73 3.75 -12.26 -23.35
N VAL A 74 2.73 -11.49 -23.75
CA VAL A 74 2.92 -10.23 -24.50
C VAL A 74 3.71 -9.21 -23.68
N LEU A 75 3.54 -9.21 -22.36
CA LEU A 75 4.18 -8.27 -21.44
C LEU A 75 5.66 -8.62 -21.19
N ALA A 76 6.04 -9.88 -21.35
CA ALA A 76 7.45 -10.32 -21.25
C ALA A 76 8.35 -9.68 -22.32
N SER A 77 7.78 -9.24 -23.44
CA SER A 77 8.53 -8.60 -24.55
C SER A 77 8.90 -7.14 -24.28
N TYR A 78 8.33 -6.51 -23.25
CA TYR A 78 8.57 -5.11 -22.94
C TYR A 78 9.72 -4.92 -21.95
N LYS A 79 10.45 -3.81 -22.08
CA LYS A 79 11.58 -3.45 -21.19
C LYS A 79 11.14 -3.14 -19.77
N SER A 80 9.94 -2.60 -19.59
CA SER A 80 9.30 -2.43 -18.30
C SER A 80 7.80 -2.54 -18.49
N VAL A 81 7.15 -3.15 -17.49
CA VAL A 81 5.69 -3.17 -17.40
C VAL A 81 5.34 -2.03 -16.45
N THR A 82 4.65 -1.04 -16.97
CA THR A 82 4.14 0.08 -16.20
C THR A 82 2.62 0.06 -16.22
N PRO A 83 1.95 0.75 -15.29
CA PRO A 83 0.50 0.85 -15.32
C PRO A 83 -0.02 1.45 -16.62
N ALA A 84 0.67 2.48 -17.13
CA ALA A 84 0.32 3.11 -18.40
C ALA A 84 0.39 2.13 -19.58
N LEU A 85 1.34 1.18 -19.55
CA LEU A 85 1.42 0.13 -20.56
C LEU A 85 0.18 -0.78 -20.52
N LEU A 86 -0.26 -1.21 -19.33
CA LEU A 86 -1.46 -2.04 -19.19
C LEU A 86 -2.71 -1.34 -19.72
N VAL A 87 -2.86 -0.05 -19.42
CA VAL A 87 -3.96 0.78 -19.95
C VAL A 87 -3.89 0.88 -21.48
N SER A 88 -2.69 1.05 -22.04
CA SER A 88 -2.52 1.20 -23.50
C SER A 88 -2.76 -0.09 -24.29
N LEU A 89 -2.34 -1.24 -23.75
CA LEU A 89 -2.46 -2.54 -24.42
C LEU A 89 -3.85 -3.16 -24.26
N PHE A 90 -4.48 -2.95 -23.10
CA PHE A 90 -5.77 -3.56 -22.77
C PHE A 90 -6.76 -2.53 -22.21
N PRO A 91 -7.10 -1.45 -22.94
CA PRO A 91 -7.88 -0.33 -22.40
C PRO A 91 -9.28 -0.74 -21.92
N ASN A 92 -9.99 -1.54 -22.71
CA ASN A 92 -11.36 -1.97 -22.37
C ASN A 92 -11.37 -2.89 -21.14
N LEU A 93 -10.39 -3.79 -21.03
CA LEU A 93 -10.28 -4.70 -19.90
C LEU A 93 -9.87 -3.93 -18.63
N PHE A 94 -8.92 -3.01 -18.75
CA PHE A 94 -8.45 -2.19 -17.63
C PHE A 94 -9.57 -1.34 -17.04
N TRP A 95 -10.21 -0.49 -17.85
CA TRP A 95 -11.26 0.40 -17.37
C TRP A 95 -12.52 -0.36 -16.95
N GLY A 96 -12.85 -1.46 -17.64
CA GLY A 96 -13.94 -2.36 -17.23
C GLY A 96 -13.69 -2.97 -15.85
N THR A 97 -12.48 -3.45 -15.59
CA THR A 97 -12.08 -4.01 -14.29
C THR A 97 -12.07 -2.93 -13.21
N PHE A 98 -11.49 -1.75 -13.50
CA PHE A 98 -11.45 -0.60 -12.59
C PHE A 98 -12.86 -0.18 -12.13
N ILE A 99 -13.78 0.01 -13.09
CA ILE A 99 -15.18 0.37 -12.79
C ILE A 99 -15.87 -0.74 -11.99
N SER A 100 -15.64 -2.01 -12.35
CA SER A 100 -16.21 -3.15 -11.64
C SER A 100 -15.75 -3.21 -10.17
N ILE A 101 -14.46 -2.97 -9.91
CA ILE A 101 -13.91 -2.90 -8.55
C ILE A 101 -14.55 -1.74 -7.78
N ILE A 102 -14.69 -0.56 -8.37
CA ILE A 102 -15.38 0.57 -7.72
C ILE A 102 -16.80 0.20 -7.33
N ILE A 103 -17.55 -0.44 -8.23
CA ILE A 103 -18.93 -0.87 -7.96
C ILE A 103 -18.96 -1.86 -6.80
N VAL A 104 -18.11 -2.89 -6.82
CA VAL A 104 -18.02 -3.90 -5.76
C VAL A 104 -17.64 -3.27 -4.42
N GLN A 105 -16.61 -2.43 -4.39
CA GLN A 105 -16.19 -1.74 -3.17
C GLN A 105 -17.29 -0.81 -2.64
N THR A 106 -18.00 -0.10 -3.51
CA THR A 106 -19.13 0.75 -3.12
C THR A 106 -20.27 -0.06 -2.50
N ILE A 107 -20.61 -1.22 -3.10
CA ILE A 107 -21.61 -2.13 -2.55
C ILE A 107 -21.18 -2.61 -1.16
N ILE A 108 -19.93 -3.04 -1.01
CA ILE A 108 -19.37 -3.48 0.28
C ILE A 108 -19.49 -2.37 1.33
N LEU A 109 -19.13 -1.12 0.99
CA LEU A 109 -19.19 0.02 1.89
C LEU A 109 -20.62 0.37 2.32
N ILE A 110 -21.60 0.27 1.41
CA ILE A 110 -23.01 0.50 1.73
C ILE A 110 -23.56 -0.58 2.67
N LEU A 111 -23.15 -1.84 2.48
CA LEU A 111 -23.56 -2.97 3.30
C LEU A 111 -22.85 -2.97 4.67
N ALA A 112 -21.58 -2.55 4.72
CA ALA A 112 -20.75 -2.50 5.91
C ALA A 112 -21.03 -1.25 6.75
N LYS A 113 -22.22 -1.17 7.35
CA LYS A 113 -22.58 -0.05 8.24
C LYS A 113 -21.60 0.04 9.42
N PRO A 114 -21.02 1.22 9.72
CA PRO A 114 -19.99 1.40 10.76
C PRO A 114 -20.59 1.47 12.18
N ILE A 115 -21.48 0.53 12.51
CA ILE A 115 -22.23 0.50 13.79
C ILE A 115 -21.41 -0.23 14.89
N ARG A 116 -20.50 -1.12 14.48
CA ARG A 116 -19.56 -1.82 15.37
C ARG A 116 -18.14 -1.53 14.91
N GLY A 117 -17.12 -1.80 15.74
CA GLY A 117 -15.70 -1.65 15.39
C GLY A 117 -15.20 -2.64 14.33
N SER A 118 -16.01 -2.91 13.31
CA SER A 118 -15.84 -3.83 12.17
C SER A 118 -15.07 -5.11 12.52
N PRO A 119 -15.77 -6.16 13.01
CA PRO A 119 -15.15 -7.44 13.35
C PRO A 119 -14.36 -8.05 12.16
N SER A 120 -14.88 -7.89 10.94
CA SER A 120 -14.19 -8.31 9.72
C SER A 120 -12.87 -7.57 9.51
N LEU A 121 -12.85 -6.24 9.71
CA LEU A 121 -11.63 -5.46 9.58
C LEU A 121 -10.61 -5.80 10.68
N LYS A 122 -11.06 -6.10 11.90
CA LYS A 122 -10.17 -6.57 12.97
C LYS A 122 -9.52 -7.90 12.61
N PHE A 123 -10.33 -8.87 12.16
CA PHE A 123 -9.83 -10.17 11.71
C PHE A 123 -8.85 -10.02 10.55
N LEU A 124 -9.23 -9.23 9.54
CA LEU A 124 -8.40 -8.96 8.38
C LEU A 124 -7.08 -8.25 8.78
N GLY A 125 -7.13 -7.31 9.72
CA GLY A 125 -5.95 -6.63 10.26
C GLY A 125 -4.98 -7.56 10.99
N TYR A 126 -5.45 -8.67 11.56
CA TYR A 126 -4.56 -9.69 12.13
C TYR A 126 -3.92 -10.58 11.07
N ILE A 127 -4.63 -10.92 10.00
CA ILE A 127 -4.18 -11.89 9.00
C ILE A 127 -3.36 -11.23 7.87
N MET A 128 -3.80 -10.08 7.36
CA MET A 128 -3.21 -9.46 6.17
C MET A 128 -1.73 -9.12 6.26
N PRO A 129 -1.17 -8.64 7.40
CA PRO A 129 0.27 -8.42 7.49
C PRO A 129 1.07 -9.70 7.25
N TRP A 130 0.62 -10.83 7.81
CA TRP A 130 1.29 -12.12 7.61
C TRP A 130 1.16 -12.62 6.19
N VAL A 131 -0.05 -12.56 5.62
CA VAL A 131 -0.30 -12.94 4.23
C VAL A 131 0.58 -12.13 3.28
N SER A 132 0.65 -10.81 3.48
CA SER A 132 1.47 -9.90 2.66
C SER A 132 2.95 -10.23 2.76
N ILE A 133 3.47 -10.47 3.97
CA ILE A 133 4.89 -10.81 4.17
C ILE A 133 5.22 -12.14 3.53
N ILE A 134 4.37 -13.15 3.69
CA ILE A 134 4.57 -14.47 3.10
C ILE A 134 4.55 -14.37 1.57
N ALA A 135 3.56 -13.67 0.99
CA ALA A 135 3.46 -13.48 -0.45
C ALA A 135 4.67 -12.72 -1.01
N LEU A 136 5.07 -11.61 -0.38
CA LEU A 136 6.24 -10.83 -0.79
C LEU A 136 7.54 -11.62 -0.63
N THR A 137 7.71 -12.35 0.47
CA THR A 137 8.90 -13.17 0.71
C THR A 137 9.00 -14.33 -0.28
N PHE A 138 7.88 -14.99 -0.57
CA PHE A 138 7.84 -16.04 -1.58
C PHE A 138 8.18 -15.47 -2.98
N THR A 139 7.61 -14.32 -3.33
CA THR A 139 7.93 -13.59 -4.57
C THR A 139 9.42 -13.25 -4.63
N PHE A 140 9.98 -12.74 -3.53
CA PHE A 140 11.41 -12.41 -3.43
C PHE A 140 12.29 -13.63 -3.68
N ILE A 141 12.06 -14.71 -2.93
CA ILE A 141 12.85 -15.94 -3.02
C ILE A 141 12.77 -16.53 -4.42
N TYR A 142 11.56 -16.59 -5.00
CA TYR A 142 11.37 -17.09 -6.35
C TYR A 142 12.13 -16.24 -7.37
N PHE A 143 12.00 -14.92 -7.29
CA PHE A 143 12.70 -14.01 -8.20
C PHE A 143 14.23 -14.11 -8.11
N VAL A 144 14.76 -14.13 -6.88
CA VAL A 144 16.20 -14.28 -6.63
C VAL A 144 16.71 -15.64 -7.10
N SER A 145 15.90 -16.70 -6.99
CA SER A 145 16.28 -18.02 -7.50
C SER A 145 16.44 -18.04 -9.03
N LEU A 146 15.67 -17.22 -9.75
CA LEU A 146 15.79 -17.07 -11.21
C LEU A 146 16.98 -16.17 -11.60
N TYR A 147 17.28 -15.15 -10.78
CA TYR A 147 18.28 -14.12 -11.11
C TYR A 147 19.28 -13.85 -9.97
N PRO A 148 20.06 -14.86 -9.51
CA PRO A 148 20.94 -14.70 -8.35
C PRO A 148 22.05 -13.67 -8.57
N ALA A 149 22.60 -13.60 -9.79
CA ALA A 149 23.63 -12.62 -10.14
C ALA A 149 23.11 -11.18 -10.10
N ALA A 150 21.83 -10.96 -10.40
CA ALA A 150 21.23 -9.63 -10.38
C ALA A 150 21.08 -9.11 -8.94
N LEU A 151 20.75 -9.97 -7.97
CA LEU A 151 20.76 -9.61 -6.55
C LEU A 151 22.15 -9.17 -6.10
N VAL A 152 23.18 -9.96 -6.44
CA VAL A 152 24.57 -9.60 -6.09
C VAL A 152 24.94 -8.25 -6.69
N SER A 153 24.68 -8.03 -7.98
CA SER A 153 24.97 -6.76 -8.62
C SER A 153 24.16 -5.59 -8.04
N ALA A 154 22.90 -5.81 -7.64
CA ALA A 154 22.05 -4.79 -7.01
C ALA A 154 22.60 -4.36 -5.65
N LEU A 155 23.07 -5.30 -4.83
CA LEU A 155 23.65 -5.02 -3.51
C LEU A 155 25.02 -4.31 -3.58
N HIS A 156 25.72 -4.41 -4.71
CA HIS A 156 27.02 -3.74 -4.93
C HIS A 156 26.87 -2.38 -5.65
N GLN A 157 25.65 -1.90 -5.90
CA GLN A 157 25.47 -0.58 -6.49
C GLN A 157 26.03 0.52 -5.57
N PRO A 158 26.71 1.53 -6.12
CA PRO A 158 27.19 2.64 -5.32
C PRO A 158 26.01 3.41 -4.72
N TYR A 159 26.15 3.84 -3.47
CA TYR A 159 25.15 4.70 -2.84
C TYR A 159 25.11 6.07 -3.53
N ALA A 160 23.92 6.64 -3.67
CA ALA A 160 23.80 8.02 -4.13
C ALA A 160 24.40 8.97 -3.08
N PRO A 161 25.22 9.97 -3.47
CA PRO A 161 25.84 10.87 -2.52
C PRO A 161 24.75 11.67 -1.78
N LEU A 162 24.86 11.72 -0.45
CA LEU A 162 24.00 12.56 0.37
C LEU A 162 24.39 14.02 0.17
N SER A 163 23.58 14.74 -0.59
CA SER A 163 23.75 16.17 -0.86
C SER A 163 22.48 16.94 -0.50
N ILE A 164 22.58 18.28 -0.48
CA ILE A 164 21.44 19.17 -0.20
C ILE A 164 20.28 18.93 -1.19
N SER A 165 20.56 18.46 -2.41
CA SER A 165 19.51 18.14 -3.40
C SER A 165 18.62 16.96 -3.01
N VAL A 166 19.02 16.17 -2.01
CA VAL A 166 18.19 15.07 -1.47
C VAL A 166 17.12 15.61 -0.52
N ILE A 167 17.30 16.80 0.08
CA ILE A 167 16.36 17.35 1.07
C ILE A 167 14.93 17.47 0.51
N PRO A 168 14.68 18.03 -0.69
CA PRO A 168 13.33 18.07 -1.25
C PRO A 168 12.71 16.68 -1.44
N ILE A 169 13.51 15.69 -1.90
CA ILE A 169 13.05 14.30 -2.08
C ILE A 169 12.68 13.68 -0.74
N PHE A 170 13.51 13.90 0.28
CA PHE A 170 13.27 13.44 1.64
C PHE A 170 12.00 14.06 2.24
N LEU A 171 11.77 15.37 2.01
CA LEU A 171 10.56 16.05 2.47
C LEU A 171 9.31 15.51 1.76
N ILE A 172 9.38 15.26 0.45
CA ILE A 172 8.29 14.62 -0.30
C ILE A 172 8.01 13.24 0.30
N PHE A 173 9.04 12.42 0.53
CA PHE A 173 8.90 11.10 1.12
C PHE A 173 8.28 11.13 2.53
N LEU A 174 8.67 12.13 3.34
CA LEU A 174 8.13 12.32 4.69
C LEU A 174 6.64 12.66 4.66
N VAL A 175 6.21 13.53 3.74
CA VAL A 175 4.82 13.97 3.60
C VAL A 175 3.96 12.94 2.87
N SER A 176 4.52 12.20 1.91
CA SER A 176 3.85 11.11 1.20
C SER A 176 3.78 9.82 2.02
N ASN A 177 4.37 9.79 3.21
CA ASN A 177 4.27 8.66 4.12
C ASN A 177 2.79 8.44 4.47
N ILE A 178 2.30 7.23 4.22
CA ILE A 178 0.89 6.86 4.42
C ILE A 178 0.42 7.26 5.83
N HIS A 179 1.26 7.10 6.85
CA HIS A 179 0.90 7.45 8.21
C HIS A 179 0.79 8.96 8.44
N ALA A 180 1.57 9.80 7.76
CA ALA A 180 1.40 11.26 7.85
C ALA A 180 -0.03 11.68 7.45
N THR A 181 -0.61 11.00 6.46
CA THR A 181 -1.98 11.24 6.00
C THR A 181 -3.05 10.49 6.80
N GLN A 182 -2.70 9.36 7.43
CA GLN A 182 -3.64 8.63 8.27
C GLN A 182 -3.77 9.22 9.69
N VAL A 183 -2.73 9.90 10.19
CA VAL A 183 -2.73 10.57 11.52
C VAL A 183 -4.01 11.39 11.71
N ILE A 184 -4.38 12.19 10.71
CA ILE A 184 -5.57 13.06 10.74
C ILE A 184 -6.91 12.32 10.77
N SER A 185 -6.93 10.98 10.68
CA SER A 185 -8.16 10.17 10.78
C SER A 185 -8.06 9.05 11.81
N TRP A 186 -6.89 8.89 12.42
CA TRP A 186 -6.55 7.75 13.23
C TRP A 186 -7.45 7.56 14.48
N PRO A 187 -7.96 8.64 15.11
CA PRO A 187 -8.94 8.52 16.19
C PRO A 187 -10.22 7.77 15.85
N ASP A 188 -10.67 7.79 14.59
CA ASP A 188 -11.89 7.07 14.21
C ASP A 188 -11.77 5.56 14.38
N MET A 189 -10.55 5.03 14.25
CA MET A 189 -10.22 3.63 14.52
C MET A 189 -9.94 3.41 16.01
N MET A 190 -9.18 4.32 16.62
CA MET A 190 -8.69 4.17 18.00
C MET A 190 -9.76 4.37 19.07
N ARG A 191 -10.91 4.98 18.75
CA ARG A 191 -12.07 5.08 19.68
C ARG A 191 -12.62 3.73 20.14
N PHE A 192 -12.31 2.65 19.41
CA PHE A 192 -12.69 1.28 19.77
C PHE A 192 -11.57 0.52 20.52
N GLY A 193 -10.47 1.20 20.85
CA GLY A 193 -9.35 0.64 21.59
C GLY A 193 -9.70 0.40 23.06
N LYS A 194 -9.00 -0.56 23.68
CA LYS A 194 -9.20 -0.93 25.08
C LYS A 194 -8.58 0.11 26.04
N ASP A 195 -7.33 0.46 25.78
CA ASP A 195 -6.54 1.37 26.62
C ASP A 195 -5.30 1.87 25.88
N PHE A 196 -4.73 2.96 26.39
CA PHE A 196 -3.62 3.66 25.76
C PHE A 196 -2.34 2.81 25.70
N LYS A 197 -2.07 1.97 26.70
CA LYS A 197 -0.86 1.13 26.71
C LYS A 197 -0.90 0.11 25.58
N HIS A 198 -2.03 -0.58 25.39
CA HIS A 198 -2.20 -1.53 24.29
C HIS A 198 -2.13 -0.84 22.94
N MET A 199 -2.64 0.39 22.83
CA MET A 199 -2.52 1.20 21.63
C MET A 199 -1.06 1.56 21.30
N VAL A 200 -0.26 1.99 22.28
CA VAL A 200 1.17 2.32 22.06
C VAL A 200 1.91 1.06 21.61
N VAL A 201 1.75 -0.04 22.33
CA VAL A 201 2.44 -1.31 22.00
C VAL A 201 2.05 -1.80 20.61
N GLY A 202 0.77 -1.73 20.24
CA GLY A 202 0.29 -2.16 18.93
C GLY A 202 0.89 -1.34 17.78
N GLN A 203 1.19 -0.06 17.99
CA GLN A 203 1.73 0.81 16.94
C GLN A 203 3.24 0.64 16.71
N ILE A 204 3.98 -0.01 17.62
CA ILE A 204 5.41 -0.34 17.44
C ILE A 204 5.62 -1.28 16.25
N GLY A 205 4.59 -2.06 15.88
CA GLY A 205 4.65 -2.90 14.68
C GLY A 205 4.75 -2.09 13.38
N LEU A 206 4.23 -0.86 13.33
CA LEU A 206 4.15 -0.07 12.11
C LEU A 206 5.54 0.24 11.51
N PRO A 207 6.51 0.80 12.26
CA PRO A 207 7.86 1.01 11.72
C PRO A 207 8.52 -0.27 11.23
N ILE A 208 8.30 -1.41 11.89
CA ILE A 208 8.95 -2.68 11.53
C ILE A 208 8.40 -3.18 10.20
N PHE A 209 7.08 -3.36 10.09
CA PHE A 209 6.47 -3.89 8.88
C PHE A 209 6.67 -2.97 7.68
N TYR A 210 6.59 -1.65 7.88
CA TYR A 210 6.80 -0.70 6.79
C TYR A 210 8.25 -0.70 6.31
N THR A 211 9.22 -0.71 7.23
CA THR A 211 10.64 -0.82 6.86
C THR A 211 10.91 -2.07 6.04
N LEU A 212 10.30 -3.21 6.40
CA LEU A 212 10.44 -4.46 5.64
C LEU A 212 9.86 -4.34 4.21
N VAL A 213 8.67 -3.74 4.07
CA VAL A 213 8.04 -3.55 2.75
C VAL A 213 8.81 -2.55 1.89
N VAL A 214 9.30 -1.46 2.46
CA VAL A 214 10.14 -0.48 1.75
C VAL A 214 11.47 -1.10 1.35
N ALA A 215 12.11 -1.87 2.23
CA ALA A 215 13.33 -2.60 1.91
C ALA A 215 13.12 -3.59 0.77
N TYR A 216 12.02 -4.35 0.79
CA TYR A 216 11.63 -5.21 -0.31
C TYR A 216 11.50 -4.42 -1.63
N GLY A 217 10.75 -3.32 -1.63
CA GLY A 217 10.55 -2.49 -2.83
C GLY A 217 11.86 -1.91 -3.37
N ALA A 218 12.75 -1.44 -2.49
CA ALA A 218 14.06 -0.91 -2.87
C ALA A 218 14.96 -1.99 -3.49
N ILE A 219 15.04 -3.17 -2.87
CA ILE A 219 15.87 -4.28 -3.37
C ILE A 219 15.32 -4.77 -4.71
N MET A 220 14.01 -4.99 -4.84
CA MET A 220 13.39 -5.42 -6.09
C MET A 220 13.56 -4.40 -7.21
N SER A 221 13.49 -3.10 -6.90
CA SER A 221 13.79 -2.03 -7.86
C SER A 221 15.21 -2.11 -8.38
N ALA A 222 16.20 -2.27 -7.48
CA ALA A 222 17.59 -2.36 -7.85
C ALA A 222 17.88 -3.60 -8.71
N ILE A 223 17.30 -4.76 -8.36
CA ILE A 223 17.42 -5.99 -9.15
C ILE A 223 16.83 -5.79 -10.56
N THR A 224 15.64 -5.21 -10.66
CA THR A 224 14.96 -5.02 -11.95
C THR A 224 15.66 -3.99 -12.84
N GLU A 225 16.26 -2.98 -12.24
CA GLU A 225 17.10 -2.02 -12.95
C GLU A 225 18.36 -2.68 -13.53
N VAL A 226 19.04 -3.55 -12.76
CA VAL A 226 20.20 -4.31 -13.27
C VAL A 226 19.80 -5.18 -14.46
N LEU A 227 18.68 -5.90 -14.34
CA LEU A 227 18.22 -6.85 -15.35
C LEU A 227 17.69 -6.17 -16.61
N THR A 228 16.92 -5.10 -16.45
CA THR A 228 16.06 -4.58 -17.51
C THR A 228 16.32 -3.12 -17.87
N LYS A 229 17.26 -2.47 -17.17
CA LYS A 229 17.59 -1.04 -17.30
C LYS A 229 16.42 -0.11 -16.98
N SER A 230 15.42 -0.62 -16.27
CA SER A 230 14.27 0.12 -15.78
C SER A 230 13.88 -0.42 -14.40
N ALA A 231 13.77 0.47 -13.41
CA ALA A 231 13.29 0.10 -12.09
C ALA A 231 11.79 -0.21 -12.13
N THR A 232 11.41 -1.37 -11.61
CA THR A 232 10.01 -1.76 -11.37
C THR A 232 9.90 -2.22 -9.91
N TYR A 233 9.04 -1.58 -9.13
CA TYR A 233 8.87 -1.85 -7.70
C TYR A 233 7.54 -2.53 -7.37
N ASP A 234 6.56 -2.44 -8.26
CA ASP A 234 5.24 -3.01 -8.06
C ASP A 234 5.28 -4.54 -8.14
N PRO A 235 4.97 -5.26 -7.03
CA PRO A 235 4.96 -6.72 -7.01
C PRO A 235 4.03 -7.34 -8.06
N SER A 236 2.86 -6.74 -8.30
CA SER A 236 1.91 -7.24 -9.30
C SER A 236 2.53 -7.23 -10.69
N LEU A 237 3.15 -6.13 -11.07
CA LEU A 237 3.79 -5.99 -12.39
C LEU A 237 5.03 -6.89 -12.53
N LEU A 238 5.76 -7.11 -11.44
CA LEU A 238 6.88 -8.04 -11.40
C LEU A 238 6.43 -9.48 -11.62
N ILE A 239 5.34 -9.89 -10.96
CA ILE A 239 4.77 -11.23 -11.11
C ILE A 239 4.35 -11.48 -12.56
N ILE A 240 3.53 -10.58 -13.10
CA ILE A 240 2.97 -10.70 -14.46
C ILE A 240 4.07 -10.75 -15.53
N ARG A 241 5.20 -10.09 -15.29
CA ARG A 241 6.28 -10.02 -16.27
C ARG A 241 7.24 -11.21 -16.19
N PHE A 242 7.63 -11.60 -14.98
CA PHE A 242 8.78 -12.49 -14.77
C PHE A 242 8.39 -13.91 -14.33
N ILE A 243 7.19 -14.12 -13.78
CA ILE A 243 6.77 -15.45 -13.34
C ILE A 243 6.09 -16.16 -14.51
N THR A 244 6.80 -17.14 -15.09
CA THR A 244 6.33 -17.89 -16.26
C THR A 244 5.45 -19.09 -15.90
N VAL A 245 5.33 -19.43 -14.61
CA VAL A 245 4.49 -20.52 -14.12
C VAL A 245 3.13 -19.96 -13.68
N PRO A 246 2.04 -20.16 -14.45
CA PRO A 246 0.77 -19.48 -14.20
C PRO A 246 0.17 -19.78 -12.83
N ALA A 247 0.30 -21.03 -12.34
CA ALA A 247 -0.22 -21.40 -11.02
C ALA A 247 0.47 -20.63 -9.88
N ILE A 248 1.77 -20.38 -10.01
CA ILE A 248 2.53 -19.61 -9.03
C ILE A 248 2.19 -18.13 -9.12
N ALA A 249 2.12 -17.58 -10.34
CA ALA A 249 1.73 -16.19 -10.57
C ALA A 249 0.34 -15.90 -9.98
N ILE A 250 -0.64 -16.77 -10.27
CA ILE A 250 -2.00 -16.69 -9.76
C ILE A 250 -2.03 -16.74 -8.23
N PHE A 251 -1.31 -17.69 -7.62
CA PHE A 251 -1.28 -17.82 -6.17
C PHE A 251 -0.79 -16.51 -5.52
N ILE A 252 0.34 -15.98 -5.99
CA ILE A 252 0.90 -14.77 -5.41
C ILE A 252 -0.01 -13.56 -5.64
N LEU A 253 -0.57 -13.39 -6.84
CA LEU A 253 -1.45 -12.27 -7.15
C LEU A 253 -2.70 -12.27 -6.25
N ILE A 254 -3.31 -13.43 -5.99
CA ILE A 254 -4.49 -13.54 -5.11
C ILE A 254 -4.18 -13.14 -3.67
N PHE A 255 -3.01 -13.51 -3.15
CA PHE A 255 -2.64 -13.19 -1.77
C PHE A 255 -2.06 -11.78 -1.61
N TYR A 256 -1.68 -11.13 -2.71
CA TYR A 256 -1.16 -9.77 -2.71
C TYR A 256 -2.24 -8.71 -2.95
N SER A 257 -3.29 -9.03 -3.72
CA SER A 257 -4.42 -8.15 -4.07
C SER A 257 -5.54 -8.12 -3.04
#